data_AF-A0AAE3ECX9-F1
#
_entry.id   AF-A0AAE3ECX9-F1
#
_cell.length_a   1.000
_cell.length_b   1.000
_cell.length_c   1.000
_cell.angle_alpha   90.00
_cell.angle_beta   90.00
_cell.angle_gamma   90.00
#
_symmetry.space_group_name_H-M   'P 1'
#
loop_
_entity.id
_entity.type
_entity.pdbx_description
1 polymer ?
#
loop_
_entity_poly.entity_id
_entity_poly.type
_entity_poly.pdbx_seq_one_letter_code
_entity_poly.pdbx_strand_id
1 'polypeptide(L)'
;MKWLGFSLIVLASSAWGVQMGEGYALRRKALEDVFSVLTGLQGEISSTHAPLPEIFRRLALREGEPWQSFLLSVENRLESCENGMLAHVWSEQVEKLPQTCGLNREDRAELSGLGRELGYPDLGMQLAALKNFSRSWERRIGKVSEEVEPHRKVYRCLGISLGLMIVLVLI
;
A
#
# COMPACT_ATOMS: atom_id res chain seq x y z
N MET A 1 -17.79 -30.00 -30.80
CA MET A 1 -18.15 -28.57 -30.83
C MET A 1 -18.67 -28.04 -29.49
N LYS A 2 -19.61 -28.71 -28.79
CA LYS A 2 -20.20 -28.23 -27.50
C LYS A 2 -19.21 -28.08 -26.32
N TRP A 3 -18.20 -28.94 -26.22
CA TRP A 3 -17.21 -28.95 -25.13
C TRP A 3 -16.15 -27.82 -25.20
N LEU A 4 -15.88 -27.28 -26.40
CA LEU A 4 -14.92 -26.19 -26.59
C LEU A 4 -15.43 -24.85 -26.05
N GLY A 5 -16.74 -24.59 -26.17
CA GLY A 5 -17.37 -23.39 -25.59
C GLY A 5 -17.40 -23.41 -24.05
N PHE A 6 -17.55 -24.61 -23.46
CA PHE A 6 -17.53 -24.81 -22.00
C PHE A 6 -16.16 -24.45 -21.39
N SER A 7 -15.07 -24.96 -21.95
CA SER A 7 -13.72 -24.62 -21.49
C SER A 7 -13.43 -23.13 -21.61
N LEU A 8 -13.93 -22.46 -22.66
CA LEU A 8 -13.69 -21.03 -22.86
C LEU A 8 -14.35 -20.16 -21.79
N ILE A 9 -15.60 -20.46 -21.40
CA ILE A 9 -16.36 -19.68 -20.42
C ILE A 9 -15.81 -19.90 -19.00
N VAL A 10 -15.44 -21.13 -18.64
CA VAL A 10 -14.82 -21.45 -17.35
C VAL A 10 -13.44 -20.80 -17.23
N LEU A 11 -12.65 -20.81 -18.31
CA LEU A 11 -11.35 -20.14 -18.33
C LEU A 11 -11.48 -18.61 -18.24
N ALA A 12 -12.43 -18.01 -18.95
CA ALA A 12 -12.66 -16.56 -18.92
C ALA A 12 -13.10 -16.05 -17.53
N SER A 13 -14.03 -16.78 -16.89
CA SER A 13 -14.51 -16.43 -15.54
C SER A 13 -13.45 -16.67 -14.45
N SER A 14 -12.65 -17.74 -14.58
CA SER A 14 -11.54 -18.01 -13.66
C SER A 14 -10.40 -16.99 -13.83
N ALA A 15 -10.06 -16.62 -15.05
CA ALA A 15 -9.06 -15.59 -15.34
C ALA A 15 -9.48 -14.22 -14.78
N TRP A 16 -10.76 -13.85 -14.92
CA TRP A 16 -11.29 -12.61 -14.35
C TRP A 16 -11.26 -12.60 -12.81
N GLY A 17 -11.52 -13.75 -12.18
CA GLY A 17 -11.43 -13.91 -10.72
C GLY A 17 -9.99 -13.85 -10.18
N VAL A 18 -9.02 -14.41 -10.91
CA VAL A 18 -7.59 -14.34 -10.56
C VAL A 18 -7.07 -12.90 -10.71
N GLN A 19 -7.37 -12.24 -11.82
CA GLN A 19 -6.94 -10.86 -12.08
C GLN A 19 -7.48 -9.88 -11.02
N MET A 20 -8.73 -10.05 -10.61
CA MET A 20 -9.30 -9.20 -9.57
C MET A 20 -8.66 -9.47 -8.20
N GLY A 21 -8.37 -10.74 -7.88
CA GLY A 21 -7.66 -11.13 -6.66
C GLY A 21 -6.22 -10.60 -6.57
N GLU A 22 -5.51 -10.53 -7.69
CA GLU A 22 -4.15 -9.98 -7.76
C GLU A 22 -4.12 -8.47 -7.53
N GLY A 23 -5.08 -7.72 -8.09
CA GLY A 23 -5.21 -6.28 -7.85
C GLY A 23 -5.47 -5.95 -6.38
N TYR A 24 -6.35 -6.71 -5.71
CA TYR A 24 -6.62 -6.55 -4.28
C TYR A 24 -5.41 -6.92 -3.42
N ALA A 25 -4.71 -8.01 -3.74
CA ALA A 25 -3.52 -8.41 -3.00
C ALA A 25 -2.40 -7.37 -3.11
N LEU A 26 -2.16 -6.84 -4.32
CA LEU A 26 -1.22 -5.76 -4.56
C LEU A 26 -1.60 -4.51 -3.76
N ARG A 27 -2.89 -4.13 -3.82
CA ARG A 27 -3.43 -2.98 -3.10
C ARG A 27 -3.27 -3.08 -1.59
N ARG A 28 -3.60 -4.23 -1.01
CA ARG A 28 -3.47 -4.47 0.43
C ARG A 28 -2.01 -4.42 0.86
N LYS A 29 -1.14 -5.10 0.11
CA LYS A 29 0.31 -5.08 0.36
C LYS A 29 0.85 -3.66 0.35
N ALA A 30 0.46 -2.84 -0.62
CA ALA A 30 0.87 -1.44 -0.70
C ALA A 30 0.53 -0.63 0.56
N LEU A 31 -0.68 -0.84 1.10
CA LEU A 31 -1.12 -0.19 2.34
C LEU A 31 -0.36 -0.71 3.57
N GLU A 32 -0.13 -2.02 3.64
CA GLU A 32 0.65 -2.68 4.71
C GLU A 32 2.10 -2.19 4.71
N ASP A 33 2.72 -2.05 3.54
CA ASP A 33 4.08 -1.55 3.39
C ASP A 33 4.20 -0.10 3.90
N VAL A 34 3.23 0.79 3.57
CA VAL A 34 3.20 2.15 4.13
C VAL A 34 3.03 2.11 5.65
N PHE A 35 2.14 1.26 6.16
CA PHE A 35 1.93 1.12 7.61
C PHE A 35 3.20 0.64 8.33
N SER A 36 3.97 -0.27 7.72
CA SER A 36 5.30 -0.67 8.22
C SER A 36 6.23 0.53 8.32
N VAL A 37 6.35 1.32 7.25
CA VAL A 37 7.19 2.53 7.25
C VAL A 37 6.77 3.52 8.33
N LEU A 38 5.46 3.80 8.49
CA LEU A 38 4.94 4.72 9.49
C LEU A 38 5.27 4.27 10.93
N THR A 39 5.06 2.98 11.22
CA THR A 39 5.34 2.42 12.54
C THR A 39 6.84 2.33 12.82
N GLY A 40 7.65 2.04 11.80
CA GLY A 40 9.11 2.12 11.87
C GLY A 40 9.61 3.53 12.19
N LEU A 41 9.09 4.55 11.50
CA LEU A 41 9.40 5.96 11.78
C LEU A 41 9.04 6.32 13.22
N GLN A 42 7.83 5.98 13.66
CA GLN A 42 7.38 6.24 15.02
C GLN A 42 8.31 5.57 16.06
N GLY A 43 8.72 4.32 15.82
CA GLY A 43 9.65 3.59 16.68
C GLY A 43 11.01 4.29 16.79
N GLU A 44 11.64 4.61 15.66
CA GLU A 44 12.96 5.27 15.62
C GLU A 44 12.94 6.69 16.21
N ILE A 45 11.91 7.49 15.88
CA ILE A 45 11.76 8.86 16.40
C ILE A 45 11.56 8.84 17.91
N SER A 46 10.77 7.90 18.42
CA SER A 46 10.52 7.78 19.87
C SER A 46 11.71 7.23 20.66
N SER A 47 12.57 6.43 20.03
CA SER A 47 13.61 5.66 20.73
C SER A 47 15.00 6.27 20.64
N THR A 48 15.36 6.88 19.51
CA THR A 48 16.77 7.14 19.19
C THR A 48 17.14 8.62 19.25
N HIS A 49 16.18 9.54 19.37
CA HIS A 49 16.36 11.02 19.31
C HIS A 49 17.30 11.48 18.18
N ALA A 50 17.42 10.67 17.12
CA ALA A 50 18.34 10.90 16.03
C ALA A 50 17.74 11.89 15.02
N PRO A 51 18.58 12.62 14.26
CA PRO A 51 18.10 13.43 13.15
C PRO A 51 17.31 12.59 12.14
N LEU A 52 16.29 13.20 11.51
CA LEU A 52 15.43 12.51 10.54
C LEU A 52 16.17 11.85 9.37
N PRO A 53 17.21 12.45 8.75
CA PRO A 53 17.97 11.78 7.69
C PRO A 53 18.52 10.43 8.13
N GLU A 54 19.14 10.39 9.32
CA GLU A 54 19.68 9.16 9.90
C GLU A 54 18.59 8.12 10.19
N ILE A 55 17.40 8.55 10.63
CA ILE A 55 16.25 7.67 10.83
C ILE A 55 15.79 7.07 9.48
N PHE A 56 15.69 7.89 8.43
CA PHE A 56 15.30 7.44 7.09
C PHE A 56 16.32 6.44 6.55
N ARG A 57 17.63 6.69 6.72
CA ARG A 57 18.70 5.77 6.33
C ARG A 57 18.57 4.41 7.03
N ARG A 58 18.39 4.39 8.35
CA ARG A 58 18.22 3.15 9.11
C ARG A 58 16.97 2.38 8.71
N LEU A 59 15.87 3.09 8.48
CA LEU A 59 14.62 2.46 8.06
C LEU A 59 14.73 1.90 6.63
N ALA A 60 15.38 2.62 5.72
CA ALA A 60 15.59 2.15 4.35
C ALA A 60 16.33 0.81 4.27
N LEU A 61 17.28 0.56 5.17
CA LEU A 61 18.02 -0.70 5.24
C LEU A 61 17.17 -1.90 5.71
N ARG A 62 16.02 -1.63 6.32
CA ARG A 62 15.08 -2.66 6.82
C ARG A 62 13.91 -2.89 5.88
N GLU A 63 13.56 -1.88 5.10
CA GLU A 63 12.46 -1.92 4.14
C GLU A 63 12.91 -2.47 2.78
N GLY A 64 11.97 -3.00 2.00
CA GLY A 64 12.21 -3.41 0.61
C GLY A 64 11.86 -2.30 -0.39
N GLU A 65 12.07 -2.55 -1.67
CA GLU A 65 11.57 -1.66 -2.73
C GLU A 65 10.03 -1.60 -2.74
N PRO A 66 9.40 -0.44 -2.99
CA PRO A 66 10.01 0.85 -3.38
C PRO A 66 10.44 1.75 -2.20
N TRP A 67 10.25 1.32 -0.96
CA TRP A 67 10.43 2.16 0.23
C TRP A 67 11.90 2.37 0.60
N GLN A 68 12.75 1.37 0.32
CA GLN A 68 14.19 1.51 0.44
C GLN A 68 14.72 2.69 -0.39
N SER A 69 14.44 2.70 -1.70
CA SER A 69 14.88 3.77 -2.59
C SER A 69 14.23 5.11 -2.26
N PHE A 70 12.94 5.10 -1.90
CA PHE A 70 12.23 6.30 -1.45
C PHE A 70 12.92 6.96 -0.24
N LEU A 71 13.19 6.19 0.82
CA LEU A 71 13.75 6.71 2.07
C LEU A 71 15.19 7.20 1.90
N LEU A 72 16.03 6.48 1.15
CA LEU A 72 17.38 6.92 0.81
C LEU A 72 17.35 8.19 -0.04
N SER A 73 16.43 8.30 -0.99
CA SER A 73 16.28 9.51 -1.82
C SER A 73 15.88 10.73 -0.98
N VAL A 74 14.99 10.55 0.00
CA VAL A 74 14.62 11.61 0.95
C VAL A 74 15.81 12.00 1.83
N GLU A 75 16.54 11.03 2.40
CA GLU A 75 17.72 11.26 3.21
C GLU A 75 18.79 12.06 2.45
N ASN A 76 19.25 11.56 1.30
CA ASN A 76 20.30 12.21 0.50
C ASN A 76 19.97 13.67 0.15
N ARG A 77 18.70 13.98 -0.13
CA ARG A 77 18.26 15.35 -0.46
C ARG A 77 18.18 16.28 0.75
N LEU A 78 17.93 15.74 1.93
CA LEU A 78 17.99 16.53 3.16
C LEU A 78 19.44 16.81 3.57
N GLU A 79 20.34 15.85 3.37
CA GLU A 79 21.77 16.03 3.66
C GLU A 79 22.47 16.98 2.68
N SER A 80 22.08 16.96 1.40
CA SER A 80 22.67 17.82 0.37
C SER A 80 22.35 19.31 0.55
N CYS A 81 21.59 19.69 1.59
CA CYS A 81 21.16 21.06 1.86
C CYS A 81 20.52 21.72 0.62
N GLU A 82 19.92 20.94 -0.28
CA GLU A 82 18.92 21.52 -1.18
C GLU A 82 17.92 22.23 -0.27
N ASN A 83 17.63 23.51 -0.52
CA ASN A 83 16.73 24.37 0.27
C ASN A 83 15.27 23.84 0.39
N GLY A 84 15.02 22.57 0.11
CA GLY A 84 13.75 21.89 0.30
C GLY A 84 13.46 21.65 1.77
N MET A 85 12.42 22.32 2.26
CA MET A 85 11.69 21.90 3.46
C MET A 85 11.31 20.42 3.29
N LEU A 86 11.44 19.61 4.36
CA LEU A 86 11.10 18.17 4.34
C LEU A 86 9.77 17.88 3.65
N ALA A 87 8.77 18.73 3.87
CA ALA A 87 7.47 18.66 3.20
C ALA A 87 7.58 18.60 1.66
N HIS A 88 8.41 19.46 1.06
CA HIS A 88 8.61 19.51 -0.38
C HIS A 88 9.33 18.27 -0.88
N VAL A 89 10.47 17.93 -0.29
CA VAL A 89 11.27 16.74 -0.67
C VAL A 89 10.42 15.48 -0.59
N TRP A 90 9.69 15.30 0.52
CA TRP A 90 8.82 14.16 0.74
C TRP A 90 7.72 14.07 -0.32
N SER A 91 6.97 15.16 -0.54
CA SER A 91 5.88 15.17 -1.52
C SER A 91 6.35 14.84 -2.94
N GLU A 92 7.51 15.37 -3.34
CA GLU A 92 8.09 15.10 -4.65
C GLU A 92 8.49 13.62 -4.81
N GLN A 93 9.02 13.00 -3.75
CA GLN A 93 9.35 11.57 -3.78
C GLN A 93 8.09 10.69 -3.78
N VAL A 94 6.98 11.12 -3.15
CA VAL A 94 5.71 10.38 -3.19
C VAL A 94 5.14 10.35 -4.60
N GLU A 95 5.24 11.46 -5.33
CA GLU A 95 4.83 11.52 -6.74
C GLU A 95 5.71 10.64 -7.65
N LYS A 96 6.99 10.49 -7.32
CA LYS A 96 7.93 9.60 -8.05
C LYS A 96 7.72 8.11 -7.77
N LEU A 97 6.93 7.72 -6.78
CA LEU A 97 6.66 6.30 -6.52
C LEU A 97 6.04 5.64 -7.76
N PRO A 98 6.50 4.44 -8.15
CA PRO A 98 6.05 3.79 -9.37
C PRO A 98 4.54 3.53 -9.32
N GLN A 99 3.84 3.67 -10.44
CA GLN A 99 2.38 3.41 -10.49
C GLN A 99 2.04 1.95 -10.15
N THR A 100 3.00 1.04 -10.31
CA THR A 100 2.90 -0.37 -9.93
C THR A 100 2.96 -0.62 -8.42
N CYS A 101 3.20 0.40 -7.59
CA CYS A 101 3.27 0.23 -6.13
C CYS A 101 1.92 -0.09 -5.47
N GLY A 102 0.79 0.01 -6.18
CA GLY A 102 -0.54 -0.32 -5.64
C GLY A 102 -1.20 0.79 -4.80
N LEU A 103 -0.57 1.97 -4.69
CA LEU A 103 -1.18 3.15 -4.07
C LEU A 103 -2.03 3.93 -5.08
N ASN A 104 -3.25 4.28 -4.67
CA ASN A 104 -4.13 5.12 -5.47
C ASN A 104 -3.83 6.62 -5.25
N ARG A 105 -4.53 7.48 -5.98
CA ARG A 105 -4.34 8.95 -5.90
C ARG A 105 -4.64 9.51 -4.50
N GLU A 106 -5.66 9.00 -3.82
CA GLU A 106 -6.01 9.47 -2.47
C GLU A 106 -4.95 9.09 -1.44
N ASP A 107 -4.36 7.90 -1.56
CA ASP A 107 -3.29 7.47 -0.66
C ASP A 107 -2.04 8.31 -0.86
N ARG A 108 -1.68 8.60 -2.12
CA ARG A 108 -0.55 9.48 -2.44
C ARG A 108 -0.77 10.88 -1.90
N ALA A 109 -1.99 11.40 -2.03
CA ALA A 109 -2.35 12.72 -1.49
C ALA A 109 -2.23 12.75 0.04
N GLU A 110 -2.75 11.72 0.73
CA GLU A 110 -2.62 11.61 2.18
C GLU A 110 -1.14 11.48 2.58
N LEU A 111 -0.40 10.53 1.98
CA LEU A 111 1.00 10.28 2.26
C LEU A 111 1.89 11.50 2.02
N SER A 112 1.61 12.30 0.99
CA SER A 112 2.35 13.53 0.69
C SER A 112 2.26 14.55 1.83
N GLY A 113 1.14 14.56 2.57
CA GLY A 113 0.94 15.43 3.72
C GLY A 113 1.85 15.09 4.91
N LEU A 114 2.36 13.86 5.00
CA LEU A 114 3.18 13.42 6.13
C LEU A 114 4.49 14.21 6.25
N GLY A 115 5.13 14.57 5.15
CA GLY A 115 6.39 15.31 5.18
C GLY A 115 6.32 16.65 5.90
N ARG A 116 5.15 17.32 5.87
CA ARG A 116 4.91 18.55 6.64
C ARG A 116 4.84 18.26 8.13
N GLU A 117 4.12 17.20 8.50
CA GLU A 117 3.96 16.82 9.91
C GLU A 117 5.27 16.32 10.53
N LEU A 118 6.09 15.63 9.73
CA LEU A 118 7.44 15.22 10.15
C LEU A 118 8.40 16.40 10.32
N GLY A 119 8.15 17.52 9.65
CA GLY A 119 9.02 18.70 9.69
C GLY A 119 8.81 19.60 10.91
N TYR A 120 7.82 19.30 11.76
CA TYR A 120 7.62 20.08 12.98
C TYR A 120 8.76 19.84 13.99
N PRO A 121 9.25 20.91 14.64
CA PRO A 121 10.32 20.79 15.64
C PRO A 121 9.83 20.14 16.96
N ASP A 122 8.52 20.13 17.21
CA ASP A 122 7.94 19.50 18.39
C ASP A 122 7.76 18.00 18.20
N LEU A 123 8.53 17.21 18.97
CA LEU A 123 8.52 15.75 18.94
C LEU A 123 7.14 15.16 19.29
N GLY A 124 6.41 15.79 20.21
CA GLY A 124 5.07 15.35 20.62
C GLY A 124 4.06 15.48 19.49
N MET A 125 4.09 16.60 18.77
CA MET A 125 3.27 16.83 17.58
C MET A 125 3.64 15.85 16.45
N GLN A 126 4.93 15.61 16.22
CA GLN A 126 5.40 14.65 15.22
C GLN A 126 4.90 13.22 15.49
N LEU A 127 5.03 12.75 16.74
CA LEU A 127 4.54 11.42 17.15
C LEU A 127 3.02 11.32 17.12
N ALA A 128 2.31 12.39 17.52
CA ALA A 128 0.85 12.44 17.45
C ALA A 128 0.36 12.37 15.99
N ALA A 129 1.02 13.09 15.08
CA ALA A 129 0.72 13.04 13.66
C ALA A 129 0.97 11.64 13.08
N LEU A 130 2.14 11.04 13.33
CA LEU A 130 2.44 9.67 12.92
C LEU A 130 1.39 8.68 13.43
N LYS A 131 0.98 8.78 14.69
CA LYS A 131 -0.07 7.91 15.26
C LYS A 131 -1.42 8.10 14.57
N ASN A 132 -1.76 9.31 14.16
CA ASN A 132 -3.01 9.60 13.43
C ASN A 132 -2.97 9.04 12.00
N PHE A 133 -1.83 9.21 11.33
CA PHE A 133 -1.56 8.60 10.04
C PHE A 133 -1.67 7.08 10.13
N SER A 134 -0.93 6.42 11.02
CA SER A 134 -0.99 4.95 11.19
C SER A 134 -2.41 4.43 11.40
N ARG A 135 -3.23 5.12 12.21
CA ARG A 135 -4.66 4.77 12.39
C ARG A 135 -5.51 4.97 11.14
N SER A 136 -5.18 5.93 10.28
CA SER A 136 -5.84 6.13 8.99
C SER A 136 -5.52 4.98 8.03
N TRP A 137 -4.24 4.62 7.94
CA TRP A 137 -3.77 3.51 7.11
C TRP A 137 -4.30 2.15 7.58
N GLU A 138 -4.33 1.90 8.89
CA GLU A 138 -4.94 0.69 9.47
C GLU A 138 -6.43 0.57 9.11
N ARG A 139 -7.19 1.68 9.16
CA ARG A 139 -8.59 1.70 8.70
C ARG A 139 -8.73 1.40 7.21
N ARG A 140 -7.81 1.91 6.37
CA ARG A 140 -7.79 1.61 4.92
C ARG A 140 -7.49 0.13 4.67
N ILE A 141 -6.53 -0.45 5.39
CA ILE A 141 -6.21 -1.89 5.34
C ILE A 141 -7.42 -2.72 5.75
N GLY A 142 -8.11 -2.32 6.82
CA GLY A 142 -9.34 -2.97 7.29
C GLY A 142 -10.42 -3.00 6.21
N LYS A 143 -10.70 -1.86 5.56
CA LYS A 143 -11.67 -1.78 4.46
C LYS A 143 -11.31 -2.69 3.28
N VAL A 144 -10.05 -2.66 2.83
CA VAL A 144 -9.60 -3.54 1.74
C VAL A 144 -9.71 -5.02 2.13
N SER A 145 -9.44 -5.35 3.40
CA SER A 145 -9.56 -6.73 3.89
C SER A 145 -11.03 -7.17 3.97
N GLU A 146 -11.92 -6.31 4.46
CA GLU A 146 -13.38 -6.54 4.48
C GLU A 146 -13.99 -6.64 3.07
N GLU A 147 -13.44 -5.95 2.08
CA GLU A 147 -13.86 -6.09 0.68
C GLU A 147 -13.39 -7.44 0.08
N VAL A 148 -12.31 -8.04 0.56
CA VAL A 148 -11.73 -9.28 0.00
C VAL A 148 -12.29 -10.56 0.66
N GLU A 149 -12.52 -10.54 1.97
CA GLU A 149 -12.96 -11.71 2.76
C GLU A 149 -14.31 -12.33 2.32
N PRO A 150 -15.38 -11.55 2.05
CA PRO A 150 -16.66 -12.09 1.60
C PRO A 150 -16.65 -12.48 0.11
N HIS A 151 -15.88 -11.78 -0.72
CA HIS A 151 -15.88 -12.00 -2.18
C HIS A 151 -15.09 -13.25 -2.59
N ARG A 152 -14.02 -13.64 -1.87
CA ARG A 152 -13.24 -14.84 -2.21
C ARG A 152 -14.01 -16.15 -2.01
N LYS A 153 -14.92 -16.20 -1.03
CA LYS A 153 -15.84 -17.34 -0.83
C LYS A 153 -17.02 -17.30 -1.80
N VAL A 154 -17.63 -16.12 -1.99
CA VAL A 154 -18.82 -15.96 -2.84
C VAL A 154 -18.50 -16.16 -4.33
N TYR A 155 -17.39 -15.63 -4.87
CA TYR A 155 -17.01 -15.86 -6.28
C TYR A 155 -16.59 -17.31 -6.56
N ARG A 156 -15.94 -17.97 -5.60
CA ARG A 156 -15.60 -19.39 -5.72
C ARG A 156 -16.86 -20.27 -5.67
N CYS A 157 -17.82 -19.96 -4.80
CA CYS A 157 -19.11 -20.64 -4.75
C CYS A 157 -19.98 -20.34 -5.99
N LEU A 158 -20.01 -19.10 -6.49
CA LEU A 158 -20.72 -18.70 -7.72
C LEU A 158 -20.14 -19.39 -8.96
N GLY A 159 -18.82 -19.44 -9.12
CA GLY A 159 -18.19 -20.14 -10.25
C GLY A 159 -18.51 -21.64 -10.27
N ILE A 160 -18.52 -22.28 -9.09
CA ILE A 160 -18.88 -23.70 -8.95
C ILE A 160 -20.38 -23.92 -9.20
N SER A 161 -21.25 -23.08 -8.64
CA SER A 161 -22.70 -23.24 -8.78
C SER A 161 -23.22 -22.88 -10.17
N LEU A 162 -22.64 -21.88 -10.86
CA LEU A 162 -22.94 -21.61 -12.27
C LEU A 162 -22.50 -22.76 -13.16
N GLY A 163 -21.31 -23.32 -12.91
CA GLY A 163 -20.80 -24.50 -13.61
C GLY A 163 -21.70 -25.73 -13.43
N LEU A 164 -22.18 -25.99 -12.21
CA LEU A 164 -23.10 -27.07 -11.88
C LEU A 164 -24.50 -26.87 -12.50
N MET A 165 -25.02 -25.65 -12.46
CA MET A 165 -26.33 -25.32 -13.04
C MET A 165 -26.34 -25.51 -14.56
N ILE A 166 -25.26 -25.13 -15.25
CA ILE A 166 -25.13 -25.34 -16.69
C ILE A 166 -25.05 -26.83 -17.04
N VAL A 167 -24.37 -27.65 -16.22
CA VAL A 167 -24.34 -29.11 -16.42
C VAL A 167 -25.73 -29.74 -16.27
N LEU A 168 -26.51 -29.31 -15.28
CA LEU A 168 -27.84 -29.84 -15.01
C LEU A 168 -28.90 -29.49 -16.07
N VAL A 169 -28.79 -28.31 -16.70
CA VAL A 169 -29.73 -27.87 -17.76
C VAL A 169 -29.46 -28.55 -19.10
N LEU A 170 -28.27 -29.12 -19.29
CA LEU A 170 -27.80 -29.66 -20.59
C LEU A 170 -27.80 -31.18 -20.68
N ILE A 171 -28.11 -31.87 -19.57
CA ILE A 171 -28.53 -33.28 -19.51
C ILE A 171 -30.01 -33.35 -19.90
#